data_AF-A0A9E5URE4-F1
#
_entry.id   AF-A0A9E5URE4-F1
#
_cell.length_a   1.000
_cell.length_b   1.000
_cell.length_c   1.000
_cell.angle_alpha   90.00
_cell.angle_beta   90.00
_cell.angle_gamma   90.00
#
_symmetry.space_group_name_H-M   'P 1'
#
loop_
_entity.id
_entity.type
_entity.pdbx_description
1 polymer ?
#
loop_
_entity_poly.entity_id
_entity_poly.type
_entity_poly.pdbx_seq_one_letter_code
_entity_poly.pdbx_strand_id
1 'polypeptide(L)'
;MGNLKLWKANYHRGQARVYHLIAPSQDKEGLGAWMDQALVWLIMFNLVFIIFESFEELNSWSGFFFYFEVFSVAIFSLEYLLHCWTAPLRYPRHNRFWARLRYVFSFMGLVDLLSILPFYLPFFIRVDLRALRALRLVRLLRVFKLNRYSPSLALLAEIIEE
;
A
#
# COMPACT_ATOMS: atom_id res chain seq x y z
N MET A 1 -3.30 31.64 22.75
CA MET A 1 -2.62 31.37 21.45
C MET A 1 -1.35 30.50 21.53
N GLY A 2 -0.95 29.97 22.71
CA GLY A 2 0.30 29.20 22.88
C GLY A 2 0.23 27.70 22.52
N ASN A 3 -0.92 27.06 22.64
CA ASN A 3 -1.06 25.61 22.39
C ASN A 3 -1.13 25.22 20.91
N LEU A 4 -1.65 26.08 20.03
CA LEU A 4 -1.78 25.75 18.59
C LEU A 4 -0.42 25.67 17.86
N LYS A 5 0.58 26.45 18.29
CA LYS A 5 1.93 26.44 17.71
C LYS A 5 2.72 25.19 18.14
N LEU A 6 2.59 24.76 19.39
CA LEU A 6 3.22 23.54 19.90
C LEU A 6 2.62 22.27 19.26
N TRP A 7 1.30 22.24 19.02
CA TRP A 7 0.65 21.17 18.26
C TRP A 7 1.13 21.12 16.81
N LYS A 8 1.22 22.25 16.08
CA LYS A 8 1.79 22.27 14.72
C LYS A 8 3.25 21.74 14.71
N ALA A 9 4.10 22.21 15.63
CA ALA A 9 5.52 21.83 15.68
C ALA A 9 5.77 20.35 16.06
N ASN A 10 4.96 19.75 16.93
CA ASN A 10 5.07 18.33 17.28
C ASN A 10 4.40 17.40 16.26
N TYR A 11 3.28 17.83 15.66
CA TYR A 11 2.60 17.10 14.59
C TYR A 11 3.49 16.95 13.36
N HIS A 12 4.24 18.00 13.01
CA HIS A 12 5.24 17.94 11.94
C HIS A 12 6.40 16.98 12.24
N ARG A 13 6.86 16.86 13.50
CA ARG A 13 7.98 15.95 13.84
C ARG A 13 7.58 14.47 13.80
N GLY A 14 6.41 14.12 14.35
CA GLY A 14 5.91 12.74 14.31
C GLY A 14 5.59 12.29 12.89
N GLN A 15 4.86 13.12 12.13
CA GLN A 15 4.55 12.81 10.75
C GLN A 15 5.78 12.82 9.83
N ALA A 16 6.78 13.69 10.07
CA ALA A 16 8.00 13.70 9.27
C ALA A 16 8.85 12.44 9.51
N ARG A 17 8.93 11.93 10.75
CA ARG A 17 9.60 10.65 11.03
C ARG A 17 8.91 9.49 10.32
N VAL A 18 7.59 9.41 10.46
CA VAL A 18 6.78 8.38 9.80
C VAL A 18 6.87 8.51 8.28
N TYR A 19 6.83 9.73 7.75
CA TYR A 19 7.01 9.99 6.33
C TYR A 19 8.39 9.53 5.85
N HIS A 20 9.46 9.80 6.59
CA HIS A 20 10.80 9.35 6.22
C HIS A 20 11.00 7.83 6.32
N LEU A 21 10.22 7.16 7.18
CA LEU A 21 10.25 5.70 7.29
C LEU A 21 9.52 5.01 6.13
N ILE A 22 8.48 5.63 5.57
CA ILE A 22 7.57 5.02 4.57
C ILE A 22 7.73 5.61 3.17
N ALA A 23 8.29 6.82 3.05
CA ALA A 23 8.70 7.33 1.74
C ALA A 23 9.80 6.39 1.21
N PRO A 24 9.74 5.98 -0.07
CA PRO A 24 10.74 5.09 -0.65
C PRO A 24 12.12 5.67 -0.39
N SER A 25 12.92 4.98 0.43
CA SER A 25 14.19 5.52 0.87
C SER A 25 15.18 5.46 -0.28
N GLN A 26 15.63 6.62 -0.78
CA GLN A 26 16.70 6.68 -1.79
C GLN A 26 18.02 6.14 -1.23
N ASP A 27 18.25 6.27 0.08
CA ASP A 27 19.34 5.61 0.78
C ASP A 27 18.92 4.21 1.23
N LYS A 28 19.72 3.21 0.83
CA LYS A 28 19.50 1.78 1.13
C LYS A 28 19.77 1.41 2.59
N GLU A 29 20.09 2.37 3.46
CA GLU A 29 20.52 2.12 4.83
C GLU A 29 19.50 2.65 5.84
N GLY A 30 18.91 1.75 6.63
CA GLY A 30 18.04 2.08 7.75
C GLY A 30 16.75 1.26 7.82
N LEU A 31 15.87 1.65 8.75
CA LEU A 31 14.59 0.98 9.03
C LEU A 31 13.58 1.08 7.87
N GLY A 32 13.65 2.15 7.07
CA GLY A 32 12.78 2.33 5.89
C GLY A 32 13.07 1.29 4.80
N ALA A 33 14.34 1.09 4.46
CA ALA A 33 14.75 0.09 3.47
C ALA A 33 14.36 -1.34 3.87
N TRP A 34 14.46 -1.69 5.16
CA TRP A 34 13.99 -2.98 5.67
C TRP A 34 12.48 -3.17 5.52
N MET A 35 11.70 -2.11 5.78
CA MET A 35 10.25 -2.14 5.63
C MET A 35 9.84 -2.25 4.16
N ASP A 36 10.49 -1.49 3.27
CA ASP A 36 10.28 -1.56 1.83
C ASP A 36 10.57 -2.98 1.32
N GLN A 37 11.71 -3.56 1.71
CA GLN A 37 12.08 -4.93 1.36
C GLN A 37 11.10 -5.97 1.93
N ALA A 38 10.61 -5.77 3.16
CA ALA A 38 9.62 -6.65 3.77
C ALA A 38 8.28 -6.61 3.02
N LEU A 39 7.83 -5.43 2.56
CA LEU A 39 6.62 -5.28 1.76
C LEU A 39 6.77 -5.96 0.40
N VAL A 40 7.92 -5.82 -0.26
CA VAL A 40 8.24 -6.54 -1.49
C VAL A 40 8.16 -8.06 -1.27
N TRP A 41 8.79 -8.59 -0.22
CA TRP A 41 8.70 -10.01 0.11
C TRP A 41 7.25 -10.46 0.40
N LEU A 42 6.48 -9.65 1.11
CA LEU A 42 5.08 -9.93 1.42
C LEU A 42 4.21 -10.00 0.15
N ILE A 43 4.48 -9.13 -0.84
CA ILE A 43 3.86 -9.18 -2.16
C ILE A 43 4.25 -10.47 -2.88
N MET A 44 5.53 -10.81 -2.92
CA MET A 44 6.03 -12.01 -3.58
C MET A 44 5.42 -13.29 -2.98
N PHE A 45 5.39 -13.41 -1.65
CA PHE A 45 4.76 -14.56 -0.98
C PHE A 45 3.26 -14.66 -1.27
N ASN A 46 2.55 -13.53 -1.33
CA ASN A 46 1.14 -13.54 -1.74
C ASN A 46 0.95 -14.08 -3.16
N LEU A 47 1.82 -13.70 -4.10
CA LEU A 47 1.73 -14.21 -5.48
C LEU A 47 2.00 -15.72 -5.53
N VAL A 48 2.99 -16.21 -4.77
CA VAL A 48 3.26 -17.65 -4.65
C VAL A 48 2.07 -18.38 -4.04
N PHE A 49 1.43 -17.82 -3.02
CA PHE A 49 0.28 -18.45 -2.37
C PHE A 49 -0.93 -18.52 -3.27
N ILE A 50 -1.14 -17.53 -4.15
CA ILE A 50 -2.20 -17.59 -5.17
C ILE A 50 -1.95 -18.77 -6.13
N ILE A 51 -0.69 -19.01 -6.51
CA ILE A 51 -0.32 -20.16 -7.33
C ILE A 51 -0.57 -21.46 -6.56
N PHE A 52 -0.18 -21.55 -5.29
CA PHE A 52 -0.44 -22.73 -4.47
C PHE A 52 -1.92 -22.99 -4.23
N GLU A 53 -2.74 -21.95 -4.02
CA GLU A 53 -4.19 -22.06 -3.87
C GLU A 53 -4.87 -22.62 -5.14
N SER A 54 -4.23 -22.50 -6.31
CA SER A 54 -4.75 -23.05 -7.57
C SER A 54 -4.65 -24.57 -7.69
N PHE A 55 -3.83 -25.23 -6.84
CA PHE A 55 -3.70 -26.68 -6.85
C PHE A 55 -4.72 -27.32 -5.90
N GLU A 56 -5.56 -28.21 -6.42
CA GLU A 56 -6.59 -28.89 -5.62
C GLU A 56 -6.01 -29.72 -4.47
N GLU A 57 -4.81 -30.26 -4.64
CA GLU A 57 -4.08 -31.05 -3.62
C GLU A 57 -3.78 -30.24 -2.34
N LEU A 58 -3.67 -28.91 -2.46
CA LEU A 58 -3.39 -28.00 -1.36
C LEU A 58 -4.64 -27.38 -0.74
N ASN A 59 -5.83 -27.83 -1.13
CA ASN A 59 -7.09 -27.28 -0.60
C ASN A 59 -7.24 -27.51 0.93
N SER A 60 -6.56 -28.51 1.50
CA SER A 60 -6.47 -28.72 2.95
C SER A 60 -5.77 -27.56 3.69
N TRP A 61 -4.93 -26.80 2.99
CA TRP A 61 -4.23 -25.61 3.51
C TRP A 61 -4.95 -24.30 3.22
N SER A 62 -6.15 -24.35 2.64
CA SER A 62 -6.95 -23.15 2.30
C SER A 62 -7.15 -22.20 3.49
N GLY A 63 -7.33 -22.73 4.70
CA GLY A 63 -7.41 -21.92 5.92
C GLY A 63 -6.12 -21.14 6.20
N PHE A 64 -4.95 -21.76 6.02
CA PHE A 64 -3.66 -21.09 6.19
C PHE A 64 -3.47 -19.97 5.16
N PHE A 65 -3.78 -20.21 3.89
CA PHE A 65 -3.73 -19.18 2.85
C PHE A 65 -4.65 -18.00 3.16
N PHE A 66 -5.85 -18.27 3.68
CA PHE A 66 -6.78 -17.24 4.12
C PHE A 66 -6.23 -16.41 5.28
N TYR A 67 -5.66 -17.03 6.33
CA TYR A 67 -5.06 -16.29 7.45
C TYR A 67 -3.88 -15.43 7.01
N PHE A 68 -3.02 -15.97 6.14
CA PHE A 68 -1.90 -15.22 5.57
C PHE A 68 -2.39 -14.04 4.73
N GLU A 69 -3.44 -14.24 3.94
CA GLU A 69 -4.06 -13.16 3.21
C GLU A 69 -4.57 -12.07 4.15
N VAL A 70 -5.35 -12.41 5.17
CA VAL A 70 -5.88 -11.45 6.16
C VAL A 70 -4.73 -10.67 6.79
N PHE A 71 -3.67 -11.36 7.20
CA PHE A 71 -2.46 -10.74 7.75
C PHE A 71 -1.83 -9.75 6.76
N SER A 72 -1.63 -10.15 5.51
CA SER A 72 -1.01 -9.29 4.50
C SER A 72 -1.87 -8.07 4.15
N VAL A 73 -3.19 -8.25 4.05
CA VAL A 73 -4.14 -7.15 3.81
C VAL A 73 -4.14 -6.18 4.98
N ALA A 74 -4.05 -6.67 6.22
CA ALA A 74 -3.93 -5.81 7.39
C ALA A 74 -2.66 -4.93 7.32
N ILE A 75 -1.52 -5.49 6.93
CA ILE A 75 -0.27 -4.74 6.73
C ILE A 75 -0.43 -3.70 5.61
N PHE A 76 -0.91 -4.09 4.44
CA PHE A 76 -1.09 -3.16 3.31
C PHE A 76 -2.10 -2.06 3.62
N SER A 77 -3.12 -2.35 4.41
CA SER A 77 -4.10 -1.36 4.86
C SER A 77 -3.48 -0.36 5.82
N LEU A 78 -2.68 -0.83 6.77
CA LEU A 78 -1.94 0.03 7.69
C LEU A 78 -0.96 0.93 6.93
N GLU A 79 -0.21 0.36 5.99
CA GLU A 79 0.69 1.09 5.10
C GLU A 79 -0.06 2.19 4.31
N TYR A 80 -1.19 1.86 3.68
CA TYR A 80 -2.01 2.82 2.96
C TYR A 80 -2.53 3.95 3.85
N LEU A 81 -2.98 3.62 5.07
CA LEU A 81 -3.44 4.62 6.04
C LEU A 81 -2.31 5.56 6.47
N LEU A 82 -1.10 5.04 6.67
CA LEU A 82 0.07 5.86 7.02
C LEU A 82 0.48 6.78 5.87
N HIS A 83 0.42 6.31 4.62
CA HIS A 83 0.63 7.16 3.45
C HIS A 83 -0.43 8.26 3.35
N CYS A 84 -1.71 7.93 3.55
CA CYS A 84 -2.78 8.92 3.58
C CYS A 84 -2.57 9.92 4.72
N TRP A 85 -2.18 9.46 5.91
CA TRP A 85 -1.91 10.32 7.06
C TRP A 85 -0.76 11.30 6.80
N THR A 86 0.29 10.85 6.11
CA THR A 86 1.48 11.66 5.77
C THR A 86 1.36 12.46 4.47
N ALA A 87 0.29 12.26 3.69
CA ALA A 87 0.01 13.00 2.45
C ALA A 87 0.09 14.55 2.56
N PRO A 88 -0.31 15.19 3.68
CA PRO A 88 -0.13 16.64 3.85
C PRO A 88 1.34 17.13 3.77
N LEU A 89 2.32 16.27 4.06
CA LEU A 89 3.74 16.62 3.88
C LEU A 89 4.16 16.53 2.41
N ARG A 90 3.55 15.62 1.64
CA ARG A 90 3.83 15.45 0.20
C ARG A 90 3.20 16.56 -0.65
N TYR A 91 2.08 17.11 -0.21
CA TYR A 91 1.35 18.18 -0.91
C TYR A 91 1.20 19.43 -0.03
N PRO A 92 2.30 20.18 0.23
CA PRO A 92 2.28 21.32 1.16
C PRO A 92 1.41 22.49 0.66
N ARG A 93 1.13 22.55 -0.65
CA ARG A 93 0.29 23.58 -1.28
C ARG A 93 -1.21 23.40 -1.04
N HIS A 94 -1.65 22.25 -0.51
CA HIS A 94 -3.07 21.95 -0.30
C HIS A 94 -3.44 21.91 1.17
N ASN A 95 -4.70 22.24 1.49
CA ASN A 95 -5.22 22.03 2.85
C ASN A 95 -5.20 20.53 3.19
N ARG A 96 -5.09 20.16 4.47
CA ARG A 96 -4.83 18.78 4.93
C ARG A 96 -5.82 17.77 4.35
N PHE A 97 -7.10 18.15 4.27
CA PHE A 97 -8.14 17.31 3.70
C PHE A 97 -7.94 17.09 2.20
N TRP A 98 -7.67 18.16 1.44
CA TRP A 98 -7.41 18.10 0.00
C TRP A 98 -6.11 17.35 -0.33
N ALA A 99 -5.06 17.48 0.49
CA ALA A 99 -3.83 16.72 0.32
C ALA A 99 -4.06 15.20 0.45
N ARG A 100 -4.89 14.79 1.42
CA ARG A 100 -5.30 13.38 1.59
C ARG A 100 -6.12 12.90 0.40
N LEU A 101 -7.13 13.66 0.00
CA LEU A 101 -7.98 13.31 -1.14
C LEU A 101 -7.17 13.20 -2.43
N ARG A 102 -6.23 14.12 -2.64
CA ARG A 102 -5.31 14.07 -3.78
C ARG A 102 -4.42 12.82 -3.77
N TYR A 103 -3.98 12.37 -2.60
CA TYR A 103 -3.26 11.09 -2.51
C TYR A 103 -4.16 9.91 -2.88
N VAL A 104 -5.38 9.84 -2.35
CA VAL A 104 -6.33 8.76 -2.65
C VAL A 104 -6.59 8.64 -4.16
N PHE A 105 -6.75 9.78 -4.86
CA PHE A 105 -6.94 9.83 -6.31
C PHE A 105 -5.63 9.89 -7.13
N SER A 106 -4.47 9.80 -6.49
CA SER A 106 -3.20 9.69 -7.21
C SER A 106 -3.03 8.28 -7.74
N PHE A 107 -2.28 8.10 -8.83
CA PHE A 107 -1.97 6.77 -9.39
C PHE A 107 -1.46 5.81 -8.31
N MET A 108 -0.51 6.27 -7.49
CA MET A 108 0.06 5.54 -6.37
C MET A 108 -0.98 5.16 -5.29
N GLY A 109 -1.86 6.09 -4.93
CA GLY A 109 -2.92 5.83 -3.95
C GLY A 109 -4.02 4.89 -4.48
N LEU A 110 -4.30 4.95 -5.79
CA LEU A 110 -5.20 4.01 -6.46
C LEU A 110 -4.62 2.60 -6.49
N VAL A 111 -3.32 2.44 -6.80
CA VAL A 111 -2.64 1.14 -6.76
C VAL A 111 -2.67 0.55 -5.34
N ASP A 112 -2.40 1.35 -4.32
CA ASP A 112 -2.48 0.90 -2.93
C ASP A 112 -3.92 0.48 -2.57
N LEU A 113 -4.92 1.27 -2.96
CA LEU A 113 -6.32 0.96 -2.71
C LEU A 113 -6.74 -0.34 -3.40
N LEU A 114 -6.41 -0.51 -4.68
CA LEU A 114 -6.71 -1.71 -5.46
C LEU A 114 -6.02 -2.97 -4.91
N SER A 115 -4.91 -2.83 -4.19
CA SER A 115 -4.23 -3.97 -3.56
C SER A 115 -5.00 -4.57 -2.37
N ILE A 116 -5.74 -3.74 -1.63
CA ILE A 116 -6.52 -4.16 -0.44
C ILE A 116 -8.00 -4.34 -0.76
N LEU A 117 -8.51 -3.65 -1.78
CA LEU A 117 -9.92 -3.61 -2.14
C LEU A 117 -10.56 -4.99 -2.35
N PRO A 118 -9.94 -5.96 -3.03
CA PRO A 118 -10.58 -7.25 -3.31
C PRO A 118 -10.95 -8.03 -2.05
N PHE A 119 -10.21 -7.83 -0.96
CA PHE A 119 -10.53 -8.43 0.34
C PHE A 119 -11.73 -7.75 0.99
N TYR A 120 -11.81 -6.42 0.95
CA TYR A 120 -12.88 -5.66 1.60
C TYR A 120 -14.19 -5.66 0.81
N LEU A 121 -14.13 -5.74 -0.52
CA LEU A 121 -15.29 -5.56 -1.38
C LEU A 121 -16.47 -6.51 -1.07
N PRO A 122 -16.26 -7.82 -0.82
CA PRO A 122 -17.34 -8.75 -0.49
C PRO A 122 -18.09 -8.43 0.81
N PHE A 123 -17.51 -7.63 1.71
CA PHE A 123 -18.16 -7.23 2.96
C PHE A 123 -19.15 -6.07 2.78
N PHE A 124 -18.98 -5.25 1.74
CA PHE A 124 -19.80 -4.05 1.51
C PHE A 124 -20.89 -4.27 0.47
N ILE A 125 -20.63 -5.13 -0.52
CA ILE A 125 -21.57 -5.41 -1.62
C ILE A 125 -21.84 -6.91 -1.73
N ARG A 126 -23.08 -7.27 -2.02
CA ARG A 126 -23.43 -8.64 -2.39
C ARG A 126 -22.88 -8.90 -3.79
N VAL A 127 -21.80 -9.67 -3.86
CA VAL A 127 -21.12 -9.98 -5.12
C VAL A 127 -21.51 -11.39 -5.55
N ASP A 128 -21.91 -11.55 -6.81
CA ASP A 128 -22.18 -12.87 -7.37
C ASP A 128 -20.93 -13.75 -7.36
N LEU A 129 -21.11 -15.08 -7.35
CA LEU A 129 -20.01 -16.05 -7.39
C LEU A 129 -19.01 -15.81 -8.55
N ARG A 130 -19.52 -15.33 -9.69
CA ARG A 130 -18.69 -14.96 -10.85
C ARG A 130 -17.79 -13.76 -10.56
N ALA A 131 -18.35 -12.74 -9.92
CA ALA A 131 -17.61 -11.54 -9.56
C ALA A 131 -16.65 -11.81 -8.39
N LEU A 132 -17.01 -12.64 -7.41
CA LEU A 132 -16.08 -13.12 -6.38
C LEU A 132 -14.85 -13.81 -7.00
N ARG A 133 -15.04 -14.61 -8.06
CA ARG A 133 -13.94 -15.23 -8.80
C ARG A 133 -13.05 -14.20 -9.49
N ALA A 134 -13.64 -13.18 -10.12
CA ALA A 134 -12.88 -12.09 -10.74
C ALA A 134 -12.09 -11.27 -9.70
N LEU A 135 -12.66 -11.01 -8.51
CA LEU A 135 -11.98 -10.28 -7.43
C LEU A 135 -10.71 -10.98 -6.96
N ARG A 136 -10.66 -12.32 -6.98
CA ARG A 136 -9.42 -13.06 -6.69
C ARG A 136 -8.30 -12.68 -7.65
N LEU A 137 -8.60 -12.48 -8.94
CA LEU A 137 -7.61 -12.05 -9.93
C LEU A 137 -7.16 -10.60 -9.72
N VAL A 138 -8.05 -9.72 -9.27
CA VAL A 138 -7.72 -8.32 -8.96
C VAL A 138 -6.64 -8.23 -7.87
N ARG A 139 -6.52 -9.23 -6.99
CA ARG A 139 -5.44 -9.28 -6.00
C ARG A 139 -4.05 -9.34 -6.63
N LEU A 140 -3.89 -9.85 -7.85
CA LEU A 140 -2.63 -9.82 -8.60
C LEU A 140 -2.15 -8.40 -8.87
N LEU A 141 -3.08 -7.42 -8.92
CA LEU A 141 -2.73 -6.01 -9.08
C LEU A 141 -1.85 -5.49 -7.94
N ARG A 142 -1.78 -6.17 -6.78
CA ARG A 142 -0.82 -5.81 -5.72
C ARG A 142 0.64 -5.87 -6.20
N VAL A 143 0.95 -6.59 -7.27
CA VAL A 143 2.27 -6.55 -7.92
C VAL A 143 2.64 -5.14 -8.40
N PHE A 144 1.66 -4.31 -8.76
CA PHE A 144 1.92 -2.92 -9.15
C PHE A 144 2.46 -2.07 -8.01
N LYS A 145 2.28 -2.48 -6.74
CA LYS A 145 2.95 -1.83 -5.61
C LYS A 145 4.47 -1.93 -5.71
N LEU A 146 5.02 -2.94 -6.38
CA LEU A 146 6.47 -3.08 -6.62
C LEU A 146 7.04 -1.92 -7.44
N ASN A 147 6.23 -1.29 -8.30
CA ASN A 147 6.67 -0.14 -9.09
C ASN A 147 7.18 1.01 -8.20
N ARG A 148 6.58 1.20 -7.02
CA ARG A 148 7.01 2.23 -6.05
C ARG A 148 8.43 1.98 -5.51
N TYR A 149 8.84 0.72 -5.45
CA TYR A 149 10.12 0.30 -4.90
C TYR A 149 11.17 0.03 -5.97
N SER A 150 10.88 0.30 -7.25
CA SER A 150 11.83 0.19 -8.36
C SER A 150 12.35 1.57 -8.74
N PRO A 151 13.58 1.95 -8.33
CA PRO A 151 14.18 3.24 -8.71
C PRO A 151 14.32 3.40 -10.23
N SER A 152 14.50 2.28 -10.95
CA SER A 152 14.75 2.26 -12.38
C SER A 152 13.53 2.69 -13.21
N LEU A 153 12.31 2.40 -12.75
CA LEU A 153 11.09 2.81 -13.45
C LEU A 153 10.79 4.31 -13.26
N ALA A 154 11.20 4.87 -12.12
CA ALA A 154 11.10 6.32 -11.88
C ALA A 154 12.04 7.10 -12.81
N LEU A 155 13.28 6.62 -12.99
CA LEU A 155 14.26 7.24 -13.91
C LEU A 155 13.82 7.16 -15.38
N LEU A 156 13.21 6.05 -15.79
CA LEU A 156 12.68 5.92 -17.16
C LEU A 156 11.48 6.85 -17.41
N ALA A 157 10.63 7.07 -16.40
CA ALA A 157 9.51 8.01 -16.52
C ALA A 157 9.98 9.46 -16.60
N GLU A 158 11.05 9.82 -15.87
CA GLU A 158 11.67 11.16 -15.92
C GLU A 158 12.23 11.47 -17.31
N ILE A 159 12.87 10.50 -17.98
CA ILE A 159 13.42 10.67 -19.33
C ILE A 159 12.34 10.85 -20.41
N ILE A 160 11.12 10.32 -20.20
CA ILE A 160 10.03 10.43 -21.19
C ILE A 160 9.27 11.77 -21.06
N GLU A 161 9.35 12.43 -19.91
CA GLU A 161 8.81 13.79 -19.71
C GLU A 161 9.76 14.90 -20.19
N GLU A 162 10.98 14.57 -20.58
CA GLU A 162 12.00 15.48 -21.15
C GLU A 162 12.04 15.42 -22.69
#